data_AF-A0A916VUB4-F1
#
_entry.id   AF-A0A916VUB4-F1
#
_cell.length_a   1.000
_cell.length_b   1.000
_cell.length_c   1.000
_cell.angle_alpha   90.00
_cell.angle_beta   90.00
_cell.angle_gamma   90.00
#
_symmetry.space_group_name_H-M   'P 1'
#
loop_
_entity.id
_entity.type
_entity.pdbx_description
1 polymer ?
#
loop_
_entity_poly.entity_id
_entity_poly.type
_entity_poly.pdbx_seq_one_letter_code
_entity_poly.pdbx_strand_id
1 'polypeptide(L)'
;MLLGFKTELHPTNQQKTLLAKHAGVARHAYNWGLWLTRNILNHNQHNPDSKLKFPTAIDLQKLLVAMVKPKNCWYYEVSIGCAELCFEVFIRSLEALF
;
A
#
# COMPACT_ATOMS: atom_id res chain seq x y z
N MET A 1 -36.23 -13.57 -3.66
CA MET A 1 -35.76 -13.69 -2.26
C MET A 1 -34.30 -14.15 -2.30
N LEU A 2 -33.34 -13.28 -2.01
CA LEU A 2 -31.93 -13.65 -1.92
C LEU A 2 -31.69 -14.24 -0.53
N LEU A 3 -31.49 -15.56 -0.44
CA LEU A 3 -30.95 -16.16 0.79
C LEU A 3 -29.46 -15.82 0.89
N GLY A 4 -29.10 -14.96 1.83
CA GLY A 4 -27.71 -14.73 2.17
C GLY A 4 -27.19 -15.85 3.06
N PHE A 5 -26.29 -16.68 2.53
CA PHE A 5 -25.55 -17.63 3.36
C PHE A 5 -24.39 -16.90 4.04
N LYS A 6 -24.36 -16.93 5.37
CA LYS A 6 -23.23 -16.42 6.13
C LYS A 6 -22.10 -17.45 6.08
N THR A 7 -21.05 -17.15 5.33
CA THR A 7 -19.85 -17.98 5.24
C THR A 7 -18.71 -17.32 6.00
N GLU A 8 -17.89 -18.13 6.69
CA GLU A 8 -16.69 -17.68 7.39
C GLU A 8 -15.48 -18.46 6.87
N LEU A 9 -14.32 -17.80 6.83
CA LEU A 9 -13.06 -18.46 6.52
C LEU A 9 -12.53 -19.17 7.76
N HIS A 10 -12.21 -20.46 7.65
CA HIS A 10 -11.54 -21.24 8.69
C HIS A 10 -10.09 -21.54 8.30
N PRO A 11 -9.17 -20.55 8.38
CA PRO A 11 -7.79 -20.74 7.99
C PRO A 11 -7.03 -21.66 8.96
N THR A 12 -6.16 -22.50 8.41
CA THR A 12 -5.19 -23.27 9.20
C THR A 12 -4.18 -22.34 9.87
N ASN A 13 -3.42 -22.84 10.86
CA ASN A 13 -2.37 -22.04 11.52
C ASN A 13 -1.36 -21.46 10.51
N GLN A 14 -0.99 -22.23 9.48
CA GLN A 14 -0.11 -21.75 8.41
C GLN A 14 -0.75 -20.61 7.61
N GLN A 15 -2.03 -20.72 7.25
CA GLN A 15 -2.76 -19.68 6.52
C GLN A 15 -2.95 -18.41 7.37
N LYS A 16 -3.21 -18.54 8.68
CA LYS A 16 -3.28 -17.40 9.61
C LYS A 16 -1.97 -16.63 9.66
N THR A 17 -0.84 -17.34 9.75
CA THR A 17 0.48 -16.71 9.71
C THR A 17 0.71 -16.00 8.37
N LEU A 18 0.35 -16.63 7.25
CA LEU A 18 0.49 -16.02 5.93
C LEU A 18 -0.36 -14.73 5.82
N LEU A 19 -1.62 -14.78 6.24
CA LEU A 19 -2.52 -13.62 6.27
C LEU A 19 -1.95 -12.48 7.11
N ALA A 20 -1.39 -12.78 8.29
CA ALA A 20 -0.76 -11.78 9.14
C ALA A 20 0.48 -11.13 8.47
N LYS A 21 1.31 -11.93 7.78
CA LYS A 21 2.45 -11.40 7.01
C LYS A 21 1.98 -10.46 5.90
N HIS A 22 0.99 -10.88 5.12
CA HIS A 22 0.39 -10.05 4.07
C HIS A 22 -0.19 -8.74 4.63
N ALA A 23 -0.94 -8.81 5.72
CA ALA A 23 -1.49 -7.63 6.39
C ALA A 23 -0.39 -6.67 6.89
N GLY A 24 0.69 -7.21 7.44
CA GLY A 24 1.85 -6.43 7.87
C GLY A 24 2.53 -5.70 6.71
N VAL A 25 2.74 -6.40 5.58
CA VAL A 25 3.35 -5.84 4.38
C VAL A 25 2.48 -4.76 3.74
N ALA A 26 1.17 -4.99 3.64
CA ALA A 26 0.22 -4.00 3.15
C ALA A 26 0.23 -2.74 4.03
N ARG A 27 0.20 -2.91 5.36
CA ARG A 27 0.23 -1.78 6.29
C ARG A 27 1.53 -0.98 6.19
N HIS A 28 2.67 -1.66 6.04
CA HIS A 28 3.94 -0.99 5.85
C HIS A 28 3.99 -0.21 4.52
N ALA A 29 3.52 -0.81 3.42
CA ALA A 29 3.44 -0.15 2.12
C ALA A 29 2.54 1.10 2.17
N TYR A 30 1.39 1.02 2.83
CA TYR A 30 0.49 2.15 3.05
C TYR A 30 1.18 3.29 3.81
N ASN A 31 1.82 2.96 4.94
CA ASN A 31 2.52 3.95 5.76
C ASN A 31 3.66 4.63 4.98
N TRP A 32 4.39 3.86 4.17
CA TRP A 32 5.45 4.37 3.32
C TRP A 32 4.91 5.31 2.22
N GLY A 33 3.80 4.94 1.57
CA GLY A 33 3.12 5.80 0.60
C GLY A 33 2.61 7.10 1.22
N LEU A 34 2.00 7.03 2.41
CA LEU A 34 1.56 8.20 3.16
C LEU A 34 2.72 9.13 3.51
N TRP A 35 3.85 8.57 3.97
CA TRP A 35 5.06 9.34 4.24
C TRP A 35 5.55 10.05 2.99
N LEU A 36 5.62 9.37 1.84
CA LEU A 36 6.05 9.96 0.57
C LEU A 36 5.14 11.13 0.16
N THR A 37 3.82 10.93 0.18
CA THR A 37 2.83 11.96 -0.18
C THR A 37 2.93 13.18 0.74
N ARG A 38 3.14 12.98 2.05
CA ARG A 38 3.32 14.09 3.00
C ARG A 38 4.59 14.90 2.71
N ASN A 39 5.68 14.24 2.32
CA ASN A 39 6.90 14.94 1.91
C ASN A 39 6.70 15.74 0.62
N ILE A 40 5.99 15.18 -0.36
CA ILE A 40 5.65 15.89 -1.61
C ILE A 40 4.78 17.11 -1.31
N LEU A 41 3.76 16.97 -0.46
CA LEU A 41 2.92 18.08 -0.02
C LEU A 41 3.75 19.18 0.65
N ASN A 42 4.61 18.80 1.59
CA ASN A 42 5.46 19.76 2.30
C ASN A 42 6.43 20.47 1.33
N HIS A 43 7.04 19.74 0.40
CA HIS A 43 7.90 20.33 -0.62
C HIS A 43 7.13 21.33 -1.50
N ASN A 44 5.92 20.96 -1.94
CA ASN A 44 5.08 21.81 -2.78
C ASN A 44 4.57 23.06 -2.07
N GLN A 45 4.44 23.01 -0.73
CA GLN A 45 4.11 24.19 0.08
C GLN A 45 5.27 25.19 0.13
N HIS A 46 6.52 24.70 0.22
CA HIS A 46 7.70 25.56 0.29
C HIS A 46 8.21 26.03 -1.09
N ASN A 47 7.87 25.30 -2.17
CA ASN A 47 8.30 25.61 -3.54
C ASN A 47 7.09 25.75 -4.48
N PRO A 48 6.37 26.89 -4.44
CA PRO A 48 5.15 27.09 -5.22
C PRO A 48 5.40 27.12 -6.74
N ASP A 49 6.57 27.56 -7.18
CA ASP A 49 6.96 27.66 -8.60
C ASP A 49 7.45 26.33 -9.21
N SER A 50 7.82 25.34 -8.39
CA SER A 50 8.30 24.04 -8.84
C SER A 50 7.62 22.90 -8.06
N LYS A 51 6.34 22.69 -8.38
CA LYS A 51 5.52 21.64 -7.75
C LYS A 51 5.88 20.26 -8.30
N LEU A 52 6.15 19.33 -7.40
CA LEU A 52 6.25 17.91 -7.67
C LEU A 52 4.86 17.32 -7.89
N LYS A 53 4.71 16.48 -8.92
CA LYS A 53 3.48 15.73 -9.16
C LYS A 53 3.33 14.60 -8.16
N PHE A 54 2.09 14.32 -7.77
CA PHE A 54 1.80 13.12 -7.00
C PHE A 54 2.00 11.87 -7.87
N PRO A 55 2.69 10.84 -7.35
CA PRO A 55 2.89 9.59 -8.07
C PRO A 55 1.57 8.84 -8.21
N THR A 56 1.41 8.13 -9.34
CA THR A 56 0.30 7.17 -9.50
C THR A 56 0.55 5.91 -8.66
N ALA A 57 -0.47 5.06 -8.49
CA ALA A 57 -0.31 3.77 -7.81
C ALA A 57 0.80 2.91 -8.44
N ILE A 58 0.91 2.93 -9.78
CA ILE A 58 1.97 2.22 -10.51
C ILE A 58 3.36 2.81 -10.21
N ASP A 59 3.48 4.13 -10.13
CA ASP A 59 4.75 4.78 -9.80
C ASP A 59 5.18 4.46 -8.37
N LEU A 60 4.25 4.54 -7.41
CA LEU A 60 4.46 4.13 -6.01
C LEU A 60 4.94 2.69 -5.93
N GLN A 61 4.32 1.78 -6.69
CA GLN A 61 4.70 0.38 -6.72
C GLN A 61 6.13 0.18 -7.24
N LYS A 62 6.51 0.85 -8.34
CA LYS A 62 7.88 0.80 -8.88
C LYS A 62 8.90 1.35 -7.87
N LEU A 63 8.58 2.48 -7.25
CA LEU A 63 9.44 3.12 -6.26
C LEU A 63 9.61 2.23 -5.00
N LEU A 64 8.54 1.60 -4.52
CA LEU A 64 8.60 0.67 -3.40
C LEU A 64 9.49 -0.54 -3.72
N VAL A 65 9.32 -1.13 -4.91
CA VAL A 65 10.14 -2.27 -5.37
C VAL A 65 11.62 -1.88 -5.50
N ALA A 66 11.92 -0.66 -5.96
CA ALA A 66 13.31 -0.21 -6.10
C ALA A 66 13.96 0.15 -4.76
N MET A 67 13.24 0.82 -3.86
CA MET A 67 13.84 1.41 -2.65
C MET A 67 13.63 0.62 -1.37
N VAL A 68 12.46 0.01 -1.20
CA VAL A 68 12.02 -0.58 0.08
C VAL A 68 12.22 -2.10 0.06
N LYS A 69 11.87 -2.75 -1.05
CA LYS A 69 11.95 -4.20 -1.19
C LYS A 69 13.37 -4.76 -0.97
N PRO A 70 14.45 -4.17 -1.52
CA PRO A 70 15.81 -4.69 -1.32
C PRO A 70 16.31 -4.52 0.11
N LYS A 71 15.77 -3.53 0.85
CA LYS A 71 16.16 -3.25 2.25
C LYS A 71 15.45 -4.14 3.25
N ASN A 72 14.34 -4.77 2.84
CA ASN A 72 13.43 -5.50 3.72
C ASN A 72 13.21 -6.92 3.21
N CYS A 73 14.06 -7.86 3.63
CA CYS A 73 14.03 -9.25 3.17
C CYS A 73 12.66 -9.95 3.35
N TRP A 74 11.88 -9.53 4.35
CA TRP A 74 10.55 -10.07 4.63
C TRP A 74 9.51 -9.76 3.54
N TYR A 75 9.76 -8.81 2.63
CA TYR A 75 8.91 -8.61 1.45
C TYR A 75 8.96 -9.77 0.46
N TYR A 76 10.01 -10.60 0.48
CA TYR A 76 10.10 -11.77 -0.39
C TYR A 76 9.30 -12.96 0.12
N GLU A 77 8.87 -12.91 1.38
CA GLU A 77 8.04 -13.96 1.99
C GLU A 77 6.57 -13.87 1.59
N VAL A 78 6.17 -12.78 0.94
CA VAL A 78 4.80 -12.52 0.50
C VAL A 78 4.77 -12.08 -0.96
N SER A 79 3.63 -12.28 -1.61
CA SER A 79 3.46 -11.79 -2.98
C SER A 79 3.49 -10.26 -3.01
N ILE A 80 4.17 -9.71 -4.03
CA ILE A 80 4.30 -8.27 -4.23
C ILE A 80 2.96 -7.61 -4.58
N GLY A 81 2.01 -8.36 -5.14
CA GLY A 81 0.67 -7.87 -5.49
C GLY A 81 -0.15 -7.39 -4.29
N CYS A 82 0.25 -7.76 -3.06
CA CYS A 82 -0.34 -7.21 -1.84
C CYS A 82 -0.05 -5.71 -1.67
N ALA A 83 1.12 -5.24 -2.10
CA ALA A 83 1.45 -3.81 -2.08
C ALA A 83 0.74 -3.04 -3.20
N GLU A 84 0.61 -3.63 -4.39
CA GLU A 84 -0.05 -3.02 -5.54
C GLU A 84 -1.53 -2.70 -5.26
N LEU A 85 -2.29 -3.69 -4.79
CA LEU A 85 -3.69 -3.50 -4.39
C LEU A 85 -3.83 -2.47 -3.25
N CYS A 86 -2.83 -2.41 -2.35
CA CYS A 86 -2.84 -1.44 -1.27
C CYS A 86 -2.66 0.00 -1.79
N PHE A 87 -1.80 0.21 -2.80
CA PHE A 87 -1.62 1.53 -3.40
C PHE A 87 -2.84 2.00 -4.18
N GLU A 88 -3.54 1.11 -4.87
CA GLU A 88 -4.83 1.43 -5.51
C GLU A 88 -5.86 1.91 -4.49
N VAL A 89 -6.00 1.21 -3.36
CA VAL A 89 -6.89 1.63 -2.27
C VAL A 89 -6.44 2.96 -1.65
N PHE A 90 -5.13 3.17 -1.52
CA PHE A 90 -4.56 4.41 -0.99
C PHE A 90 -4.84 5.61 -1.89
N ILE A 91 -4.58 5.52 -3.20
CA ILE A 91 -4.86 6.61 -4.15
C ILE A 91 -6.34 6.96 -4.15
N ARG A 92 -7.22 5.95 -4.19
CA ARG A 92 -8.68 6.18 -4.07
C ARG A 92 -9.08 6.86 -2.77
N SER A 93 -8.39 6.54 -1.66
CA SER A 93 -8.64 7.18 -0.37
C SER A 93 -8.14 8.63 -0.34
N LEU A 94 -7.03 8.94 -1.03
CA LEU A 94 -6.54 10.30 -1.19
C LEU A 94 -7.48 11.13 -2.07
N GLU A 95 -7.94 10.59 -3.19
CA GLU A 95 -8.90 11.27 -4.07
C GLU A 95 -10.23 11.58 -3.38
N ALA A 96 -10.66 10.76 -2.41
CA ALA A 96 -11.86 11.02 -1.62
C ALA A 96 -11.69 12.14 -0.56
N LEU A 97 -10.46 12.58 -0.30
CA LEU A 97 -10.12 13.58 0.72
C LEU A 97 -9.83 14.98 0.14
N PHE A 98 -9.68 15.11 -1.18
CA PHE A 98 -9.43 16.37 -1.89
C PHE A 98 -10.60 16.72 -2.81
#